data_AF-A0A6J1LBC6-F1
#
_entry.id   AF-A0A6J1LBC6-F1
#
_cell.length_a   1.000
_cell.length_b   1.000
_cell.length_c   1.000
_cell.angle_alpha   90.00
_cell.angle_beta   90.00
_cell.angle_gamma   90.00
#
_symmetry.space_group_name_H-M   'P 1'
#
loop_
_entity.id
_entity.type
_entity.pdbx_description
1 polymer ?
#
loop_
_entity_poly.entity_id
_entity_poly.type
_entity_poly.pdbx_seq_one_letter_code
_entity_poly.pdbx_strand_id
1 'polypeptide(L)'
;MKIASALYCFFALLMMSATERTALEQQIEFRNRICSAHPQYGKCNGHRRLWYYNPTYKHCQTFIHSNCGGNGNRFFSREQCLKFCVLPKLN
;
A
#
# COMPACT_ATOMS: atom_id res chain seq x y z
N MET A 1 0.06 -10.25 46.80
CA MET A 1 -0.13 -9.56 45.49
C MET A 1 1.21 -9.16 44.87
N LYS A 2 1.95 -10.10 44.26
CA LYS A 2 3.15 -9.78 43.44
C LYS A 2 3.31 -10.68 42.20
N ILE A 3 2.22 -11.36 41.78
CA ILE A 3 2.25 -12.37 40.71
C ILE A 3 1.61 -11.85 39.40
N ALA A 4 0.77 -10.80 39.48
CA ALA A 4 0.06 -10.24 38.33
C ALA A 4 0.94 -9.38 37.38
N SER A 5 2.05 -8.82 37.87
CA SER A 5 2.90 -7.90 37.09
C SER A 5 3.83 -8.62 36.11
N ALA A 6 4.33 -9.81 36.46
CA ALA A 6 5.19 -10.60 35.59
C ALA A 6 4.42 -11.22 34.41
N LEU A 7 3.20 -11.70 34.65
CA LEU A 7 2.31 -12.23 33.60
C LEU A 7 1.91 -11.12 32.62
N TYR A 8 1.60 -9.91 33.09
CA TYR A 8 1.30 -8.77 32.23
C TYR A 8 2.49 -8.39 31.33
N CYS A 9 3.72 -8.40 31.86
CA CYS A 9 4.93 -8.22 31.05
C CYS A 9 5.11 -9.33 30.00
N PHE A 10 4.83 -10.58 30.37
CA PHE A 10 4.96 -11.71 29.44
C PHE A 10 3.92 -11.63 28.31
N PHE A 11 2.67 -11.29 28.64
CA PHE A 11 1.63 -11.00 27.65
C PHE A 11 2.01 -9.78 26.78
N ALA A 12 2.51 -8.69 27.37
CA ALA A 12 2.96 -7.52 26.62
C ALA A 12 4.13 -7.84 25.66
N LEU A 13 5.13 -8.63 26.09
CA LEU A 13 6.24 -9.08 25.26
C LEU A 13 5.81 -10.02 24.12
N LEU A 14 4.84 -10.91 24.36
CA LEU A 14 4.24 -11.72 23.31
C LEU A 14 3.47 -10.87 22.29
N MET A 15 2.73 -9.86 22.75
CA MET A 15 2.00 -8.92 21.90
C MET A 15 2.93 -8.04 21.07
N MET A 16 4.09 -7.63 21.60
CA MET A 16 5.12 -6.87 20.84
C MET A 16 5.69 -7.68 19.65
N SER A 17 5.79 -9.00 19.77
CA SER A 17 6.23 -9.89 18.68
C SER A 17 5.16 -10.22 17.63
N ALA A 18 3.88 -10.02 17.97
CA ALA A 18 2.75 -10.17 17.06
C ALA A 18 2.51 -8.87 16.26
N THR A 19 2.77 -7.70 16.86
CA THR A 19 2.60 -6.40 16.19
C THR A 19 3.57 -6.17 15.03
N GLU A 20 4.82 -6.62 15.12
CA GLU A 20 5.82 -6.44 14.05
C GLU A 20 5.53 -7.30 12.81
N ARG A 21 5.01 -8.52 13.00
CA ARG A 21 4.54 -9.39 11.91
C ARG A 21 3.31 -8.80 11.21
N THR A 22 2.36 -8.26 11.99
CA THR A 22 1.15 -7.65 11.41
C THR A 22 1.43 -6.34 10.66
N ALA A 23 2.41 -5.53 11.07
CA ALA A 23 2.65 -4.23 10.44
C ALA A 23 3.21 -4.37 9.01
N LEU A 24 4.13 -5.31 8.78
CA LEU A 24 4.66 -5.60 7.45
C LEU A 24 3.59 -6.23 6.55
N GLU A 25 2.80 -7.17 7.08
CA GLU A 25 1.69 -7.79 6.34
C GLU A 25 0.62 -6.77 5.96
N GLN A 26 0.26 -5.86 6.88
CA GLN A 26 -0.65 -4.76 6.60
C GLN A 26 -0.11 -3.82 5.52
N GLN A 27 1.19 -3.52 5.55
CA GLN A 27 1.83 -2.70 4.52
C GLN A 27 1.85 -3.40 3.16
N ILE A 28 2.12 -4.71 3.12
CA ILE A 28 2.08 -5.53 1.91
C ILE A 28 0.66 -5.54 1.34
N GLU A 29 -0.35 -5.73 2.17
CA GLU A 29 -1.75 -5.76 1.74
C GLU A 29 -2.22 -4.39 1.22
N PHE A 30 -1.87 -3.31 1.93
CA PHE A 30 -2.16 -1.96 1.46
C PHE A 30 -1.52 -1.68 0.09
N ARG A 31 -0.26 -2.07 -0.09
CA ARG A 31 0.46 -1.95 -1.36
C ARG A 31 -0.24 -2.79 -2.44
N ASN A 32 -0.58 -4.04 -2.15
CA ASN A 32 -1.26 -4.93 -3.09
C ASN A 32 -2.61 -4.34 -3.53
N ARG A 33 -3.40 -3.82 -2.59
CA ARG A 33 -4.68 -3.18 -2.89
C ARG A 33 -4.53 -1.99 -3.83
N ILE A 34 -3.49 -1.19 -3.67
CA ILE A 34 -3.20 -0.08 -4.59
C ILE A 34 -2.74 -0.61 -5.94
N CYS A 35 -1.70 -1.45 -5.98
CA CYS A 35 -1.07 -1.87 -7.22
C CYS A 35 -1.94 -2.80 -8.08
N SER A 36 -2.86 -3.54 -7.47
CA SER A 36 -3.76 -4.45 -8.18
C SER A 36 -5.05 -3.78 -8.66
N ALA A 37 -5.37 -2.57 -8.20
CA ALA A 37 -6.59 -1.88 -8.58
C ALA A 37 -6.51 -1.33 -10.01
N HIS A 38 -7.60 -1.39 -10.77
CA HIS A 38 -7.70 -0.71 -12.05
C HIS A 38 -7.65 0.82 -11.85
N PRO A 39 -6.96 1.62 -12.68
CA PRO A 39 -6.94 3.07 -12.53
C PRO A 39 -8.36 3.64 -12.68
N GLN A 40 -8.66 4.69 -11.92
CA GLN A 40 -9.98 5.32 -11.96
C GLN A 40 -9.87 6.77 -12.42
N TYR A 41 -10.64 7.13 -13.46
CA TYR A 41 -10.75 8.51 -13.93
C TYR A 41 -11.16 9.45 -12.78
N GLY A 42 -12.10 9.05 -11.93
CA GLY A 42 -12.60 9.85 -10.81
C GLY A 42 -13.94 10.51 -11.13
N LYS A 43 -14.31 11.57 -10.40
CA LYS A 43 -15.67 12.15 -10.43
C LYS A 43 -15.75 13.58 -10.98
N CYS A 44 -14.61 14.17 -11.32
CA CYS A 44 -14.53 15.54 -11.83
C CYS A 44 -14.35 15.54 -13.36
N ASN A 45 -14.06 16.70 -13.95
CA ASN A 45 -13.86 16.87 -15.41
C ASN A 45 -12.43 17.31 -15.77
N GLY A 46 -11.43 16.94 -14.96
CA GLY A 46 -10.02 17.21 -15.25
C GLY A 46 -9.41 16.25 -16.27
N HIS A 47 -8.28 16.64 -16.85
CA HIS A 47 -7.56 15.83 -17.85
C HIS A 47 -6.07 15.68 -17.50
N ARG A 48 -5.75 15.41 -16.24
CA ARG A 48 -4.34 15.25 -15.82
C ARG A 48 -3.83 13.87 -16.20
N ARG A 49 -2.73 13.83 -16.96
CA ARG A 49 -2.00 12.58 -17.23
C ARG A 49 -1.23 12.15 -15.98
N LEU A 50 -1.52 10.96 -15.46
CA LEU A 50 -0.85 10.35 -14.32
C LEU A 50 -0.41 8.92 -14.68
N TRP A 51 0.35 8.29 -13.79
CA TRP A 51 0.85 6.92 -13.93
C TRP A 51 0.10 5.96 -13.02
N TYR A 52 -0.14 4.73 -13.46
CA TYR A 52 -0.69 3.65 -12.65
C TYR A 52 0.10 2.37 -12.92
N TYR A 53 0.10 1.43 -11.96
CA TYR A 53 0.71 0.13 -12.17
C TYR A 53 -0.28 -0.82 -12.83
N ASN A 54 0.13 -1.43 -13.95
CA ASN A 54 -0.64 -2.47 -14.62
C ASN A 54 -0.09 -3.85 -14.20
N PRO A 55 -0.82 -4.62 -13.38
CA PRO A 55 -0.34 -5.92 -12.89
C PRO A 55 -0.26 -6.99 -13.99
N THR A 56 -1.03 -6.86 -15.07
CA THR A 56 -0.99 -7.78 -16.21
C THR A 56 0.32 -7.67 -16.97
N TYR A 57 0.78 -6.45 -17.27
CA TYR A 57 2.04 -6.21 -17.96
C TYR A 57 3.24 -6.02 -17.03
N LYS A 58 3.00 -6.05 -15.71
CA LYS A 58 4.00 -5.79 -14.65
C LYS A 58 4.79 -4.49 -14.88
N HIS A 59 4.12 -3.45 -15.36
CA HIS A 59 4.76 -2.18 -15.71
C HIS A 59 3.83 -0.98 -15.45
N CYS A 60 4.42 0.19 -15.23
CA CYS A 60 3.68 1.44 -15.07
C CYS A 60 3.26 2.04 -16.42
N GLN A 61 2.00 2.42 -16.54
CA GLN A 61 1.40 3.00 -17.74
C GLN A 61 0.71 4.33 -17.40
N THR A 62 0.48 5.19 -18.40
CA THR A 62 -0.23 6.46 -18.18
C THR A 62 -1.74 6.30 -18.32
N PHE A 63 -2.51 7.08 -17.56
CA PHE A 63 -3.95 7.24 -17.71
C PHE A 63 -4.35 8.71 -17.47
N ILE A 64 -5.61 9.05 -17.78
CA ILE A 64 -6.16 10.38 -17.48
C ILE A 64 -6.95 10.33 -16.17
N HIS A 65 -6.63 11.24 -15.25
CA HIS A 65 -7.35 11.46 -14.01
C HIS A 65 -8.10 12.79 -14.04
N SER A 66 -9.30 12.76 -13.51
CA SER A 66 -10.23 13.89 -13.41
C SER A 66 -9.81 14.98 -12.43
N ASN A 67 -8.67 14.85 -11.76
CA ASN A 67 -8.18 15.66 -10.63
C ASN A 67 -8.92 15.48 -9.30
N CYS A 68 -9.94 14.60 -9.20
CA CYS A 68 -10.57 14.30 -7.90
C CYS A 68 -11.13 12.87 -7.82
N GLY A 69 -11.31 12.36 -6.59
CA GLY A 69 -11.83 11.01 -6.36
C GLY A 69 -10.91 9.91 -6.92
N GLY A 70 -11.50 8.75 -7.25
CA GLY A 70 -10.75 7.59 -7.73
C GLY A 70 -9.95 6.89 -6.62
N ASN A 71 -9.21 5.85 -6.99
CA ASN A 71 -8.40 5.05 -6.06
C ASN A 71 -6.93 5.50 -6.02
N GLY A 72 -6.13 4.78 -5.22
CA GLY A 72 -4.72 5.08 -4.98
C GLY A 72 -3.75 4.59 -6.05
N ASN A 73 -4.17 3.86 -7.08
CA ASN A 73 -3.29 3.45 -8.18
C ASN A 73 -3.04 4.62 -9.14
N ARG A 74 -2.41 5.67 -8.62
CA ARG A 74 -2.12 6.92 -9.33
C ARG A 74 -0.84 7.54 -8.77
N PHE A 75 0.07 7.90 -9.65
CA PHE A 75 1.38 8.45 -9.32
C PHE A 75 1.71 9.60 -10.27
N PHE A 76 2.46 10.60 -9.80
CA PHE A 76 2.82 11.76 -10.61
C PHE A 76 3.94 11.47 -11.60
N SER A 77 4.75 10.44 -11.34
CA SER A 77 5.82 10.01 -12.23
C SER A 77 5.88 8.49 -12.37
N ARG A 78 6.55 8.01 -13.43
CA ARG A 78 6.81 6.59 -13.66
C ARG A 78 7.64 6.00 -12.52
N GLU A 79 8.64 6.75 -12.05
CA GLU A 79 9.59 6.35 -11.01
C GLU A 79 8.86 6.13 -9.68
N GLN A 80 7.92 7.02 -9.32
CA GLN A 80 7.09 6.84 -8.12
C GLN A 80 6.25 5.57 -8.19
N CYS A 81 5.64 5.31 -9.35
CA CYS A 81 4.85 4.10 -9.58
C CYS A 81 5.72 2.83 -9.46
N LEU A 82 6.88 2.81 -10.11
CA LEU A 82 7.80 1.67 -10.06
C LEU A 82 8.33 1.45 -8.63
N LYS A 83 8.70 2.54 -7.94
CA LYS A 83 9.16 2.48 -6.56
C LYS A 83 8.10 1.88 -5.63
N PHE A 84 6.83 2.22 -5.85
CA PHE A 84 5.75 1.75 -4.99
C PHE A 84 5.31 0.31 -5.32
N CYS A 85 5.19 -0.05 -6.60
CA CYS A 85 4.56 -1.31 -7.02
C CYS A 85 5.51 -2.40 -7.52
N VAL A 86 6.75 -2.07 -7.91
CA VAL A 86 7.69 -3.01 -8.53
C VAL A 86 8.85 -3.38 -7.63
N LEU A 87 9.15 -2.59 -6.57
CA LEU A 87 10.26 -2.92 -5.69
C LEU A 87 10.09 -4.28 -5.00
N PRO A 88 11.20 -5.02 -4.81
CA PRO A 88 11.16 -6.44 -4.49
C PRO A 88 10.41 -6.71 -3.19
N LYS A 89 9.76 -7.87 -3.12
CA LYS A 89 9.41 -8.45 -1.82
C LYS A 89 10.70 -8.54 -1.01
N LEU A 90 10.69 -7.98 0.20
CA LEU A 90 11.74 -8.24 1.19
C LEU A 90 11.86 -9.76 1.29
N ASN A 91 13.02 -10.27 0.89
CA ASN A 91 13.45 -11.63 1.07
C ASN A 91 13.90 -11.86 2.51
#